data_AF-A0A699W926-F1
#
_entry.id   AF-A0A699W926-F1
#
_cell.length_a   1.000
_cell.length_b   1.000
_cell.length_c   1.000
_cell.angle_alpha   90.00
_cell.angle_beta   90.00
_cell.angle_gamma   90.00
#
_symmetry.space_group_name_H-M   'P 1'
#
loop_
_entity.id
_entity.type
_entity.pdbx_description
1 polymer ?
#
loop_
_entity_poly.entity_id
_entity_poly.type
_entity_poly.pdbx_seq_one_letter_code
_entity_poly.pdbx_strand_id
1 'polypeptide(L)' 'SFDDEPPEVELKELPPHLEYAFLGDNKKWPVIISKDLSVNEKSALIDVLKSRKKAIA' A
#
# COMPACT_ATOMS: atom_id res chain seq x y z
N SER A 1 6.46 -14.24 -16.78
CA SER A 1 6.85 -13.60 -15.51
C SER A 1 5.63 -12.91 -14.97
N PHE A 2 4.96 -13.57 -14.03
CA PHE A 2 3.66 -13.19 -13.48
C PHE A 2 3.80 -12.34 -12.20
N ASP A 3 5.04 -12.06 -11.78
CA ASP A 3 5.38 -11.47 -10.48
C ASP A 3 5.33 -9.93 -10.40
N ASP A 4 5.06 -9.23 -11.52
CA ASP A 4 5.02 -7.75 -11.57
C ASP A 4 3.61 -7.19 -11.83
N GLU A 5 2.63 -8.08 -12.04
CA GLU A 5 1.24 -7.65 -12.21
C GLU A 5 0.59 -7.53 -10.83
N PRO A 6 0.05 -6.35 -10.48
CA PRO A 6 -0.70 -6.21 -9.25
C PRO A 6 -1.94 -7.09 -9.29
N PRO A 7 -2.38 -7.62 -8.13
CA PRO A 7 -3.70 -8.23 -8.07
C PRO A 7 -4.73 -7.18 -8.50
N GLU A 8 -5.67 -7.59 -9.37
CA GLU A 8 -6.82 -6.78 -9.74
C GLU A 8 -7.70 -6.58 -8.50
N VAL A 9 -7.36 -5.58 -7.69
CA VAL A 9 -8.07 -5.25 -6.44
C VAL A 9 -9.14 -4.21 -6.76
N GLU A 10 -10.41 -4.62 -6.64
CA GLU A 10 -11.51 -3.68 -6.53
C GLU A 10 -11.38 -2.97 -5.17
N LEU A 11 -10.97 -1.70 -5.19
CA LEU A 11 -10.87 -0.88 -3.97
C LEU A 11 -12.27 -0.76 -3.35
N LYS A 12 -12.45 -1.42 -2.21
CA LYS A 12 -13.69 -1.32 -1.42
C LYS A 12 -13.71 -0.03 -0.62
N GLU A 13 -14.90 0.42 -0.25
CA GLU A 13 -15.04 1.51 0.72
C GLU A 13 -14.39 1.11 2.04
N LEU A 14 -13.53 2.00 2.55
CA LEU A 14 -12.83 1.79 3.80
C LEU A 14 -13.56 2.45 4.96
N PRO A 15 -13.44 1.90 6.18
CA PRO A 15 -13.77 2.62 7.40
C PRO A 15 -13.08 4.00 7.45
N PRO A 16 -13.68 5.01 8.11
CA PRO A 16 -13.18 6.39 8.09
C PRO A 16 -11.78 6.60 8.70
N HIS A 17 -11.32 5.65 9.52
CA HIS A 17 -10.00 5.65 10.15
C HIS A 17 -8.91 5.00 9.27
N LEU A 18 -9.28 4.44 8.11
CA LEU A 18 -8.35 3.80 7.19
C LEU A 18 -8.24 4.58 5.87
N GLU A 19 -7.10 4.44 5.23
CA GLU A 19 -6.77 5.10 3.97
C GLU A 19 -5.97 4.14 3.08
N TYR A 20 -6.16 4.25 1.77
CA TYR A 20 -5.32 3.55 0.80
C TYR A 20 -4.02 4.32 0.57
N ALA A 21 -2.90 3.60 0.65
CA ALA A 21 -1.61 4.03 0.18
C ALA A 21 -1.13 3.09 -0.93
N PHE A 22 -0.12 3.48 -1.71
CA PHE A 22 0.30 2.70 -2.86
C PHE A 22 1.81 2.42 -2.86
N LEU A 23 2.19 1.14 -3.02
CA LEU A 23 3.58 0.69 -3.06
C LEU A 23 4.14 0.69 -4.50
N GLY A 24 4.48 1.86 -5.02
CA GLY A 24 5.18 2.00 -6.32
C GLY A 24 4.54 3.02 -7.25
N ASP A 25 5.20 3.26 -8.39
CA ASP A 25 4.94 4.44 -9.23
C ASP A 25 3.61 4.41 -9.98
N ASN A 26 3.00 3.23 -10.15
CA ASN A 26 1.81 3.04 -10.99
C ASN A 26 0.50 2.84 -10.21
N LYS A 27 0.46 3.12 -8.89
CA LYS A 27 -0.70 2.85 -8.02
C LYS A 27 -1.17 1.38 -8.05
N LYS A 28 -0.29 0.48 -8.46
CA LYS A 28 -0.58 -0.92 -8.71
C LYS A 28 -0.76 -1.72 -7.42
N TRP A 29 -0.06 -1.35 -6.35
CA TRP A 29 -0.04 -2.12 -5.10
C TRP A 29 -0.70 -1.34 -3.97
N PRO A 30 -2.04 -1.36 -3.84
CA PRO A 30 -2.71 -0.70 -2.74
C PRO A 30 -2.40 -1.42 -1.42
N VAL A 31 -2.12 -0.65 -0.39
CA VAL A 31 -2.04 -1.07 1.00
C VAL A 31 -2.99 -0.22 1.83
N ILE A 32 -3.59 -0.84 2.84
CA ILE A 32 -4.49 -0.15 3.76
C ILE A 32 -3.68 0.28 4.98
N ILE A 33 -3.68 1.57 5.28
CA ILE A 33 -2.98 2.16 6.41
C ILE A 33 -3.95 2.95 7.29
N SER A 34 -3.56 3.24 8.53
CA SER A 34 -4.33 4.15 9.38
C SER A 34 -4.20 5.59 8.89
N LYS A 35 -5.34 6.29 8.85
CA LYS A 35 -5.42 7.71 8.49
C LYS A 35 -4.79 8.60 9.55
N ASP A 36 -4.78 8.14 10.81
CA ASP A 36 -4.26 8.84 11.98
C ASP A 36 -2.72 8.91 12.03
N LEU A 37 -2.04 8.19 11.15
CA LEU A 37 -0.58 8.25 11.03
C LEU A 37 -0.13 9.64 10.57
N SER A 38 0.92 10.16 11.19
CA SER A 38 1.59 11.37 10.70
C SER A 38 2.22 11.14 9.33
N VAL A 39 2.50 12.22 8.59
CA VAL A 39 3.13 12.14 7.26
C VAL A 39 4.47 11.38 7.32
N ASN A 40 5.27 11.60 8.36
CA ASN A 40 6.54 10.91 8.57
C ASN A 40 6.35 9.40 8.81
N GLU A 41 5.40 9.01 9.65
CA GLU A 41 5.10 7.60 9.91
C GLU A 41 4.56 6.90 8.66
N LYS A 42 3.70 7.57 7.89
CA LYS A 42 3.22 7.07 6.60
C LYS A 42 4.39 6.82 5.65
N SER A 43 5.30 7.78 5.50
CA SER A 43 6.48 7.62 4.63
C SER A 43 7.36 6.45 5.08
N ALA A 44 7.70 6.40 6.38
CA ALA A 44 8.54 5.33 6.94
C ALA A 44 7.91 3.94 6.75
N LEU A 45 6.59 3.82 6.98
CA LEU A 45 5.86 2.58 6.76
C LEU A 45 5.91 2.16 5.29
N ILE A 46 5.68 3.08 4.36
CA ILE A 46 5.71 2.80 2.93
C ILE A 46 7.10 2.38 2.46
N ASP A 47 8.16 2.98 2.98
CA ASP A 47 9.53 2.61 2.63
C ASP A 47 9.90 1.21 3.15
N VAL A 48 9.48 0.87 4.38
CA VAL A 48 9.62 -0.50 4.91
C VAL A 48 8.85 -1.50 4.05
N LEU A 49 7.62 -1.19 3.67
CA LEU A 49 6.79 -2.07 2.84
C LEU A 49 7.37 -2.24 1.43
N LYS A 50 7.89 -1.16 0.82
CA LYS A 50 8.61 -1.23 -0.47
C LYS A 50 9.83 -2.15 -0.38
N SER A 51 10.58 -2.10 0.72
CA SER A 51 11.74 -2.98 0.93
C SER A 51 11.36 -4.46 1.08
N ARG A 52 10.12 -4.74 1.50
CA ARG A 52 9.59 -6.09 1.78
C ARG A 52 8.57 -6.58 0.75
N LYS A 53 8.53 -6.00 -0.46
CA LYS A 53 7.59 -6.38 -1.53
C LYS A 53 7.52 -7.90 -1.80
N LYS A 54 8.65 -8.60 -1.72
CA LYS A 54 8.73 -10.07 -1.92
C LYS A 54 7.96 -10.91 -0.89
N ALA A 55 7.62 -10.36 0.26
CA ALA A 55 6.86 -11.06 1.30
C ALA A 55 5.34 -10.80 1.19
N ILE A 56 4.95 -9.87 0.31
CA ILE A 56 3.57 -9.39 0.15
C ILE A 56 3.00 -9.82 -1.22
N ALA A 57 3.87 -9.98 -2.23
CA ALA A 57 3.56 -10.57 -3.53
C ALA A 57 3.35 -12.09 -3.44
#